data_AF-A0A1G3HVB1-F1
#
_entry.id   AF-A0A1G3HVB1-F1
#
_cell.length_a   1.000
_cell.length_b   1.000
_cell.length_c   1.000
_cell.angle_alpha   90.00
_cell.angle_beta   90.00
_cell.angle_gamma   90.00
#
_symmetry.space_group_name_H-M   'P 1'
#
loop_
_entity.id
_entity.type
_entity.pdbx_description
1 polymer ?
#
loop_
_entity_poly.entity_id
_entity_poly.type
_entity_poly.pdbx_seq_one_letter_code
_entity_poly.pdbx_strand_id
1 'polypeptide(L)'
;MTLQYQLKGGNYHLYDLSSPASKVTGEHRLRLSTDTVAIAFDASTGALHEHGNPARIHSWATTARRRLRAAGSLDSANDIVVVSGPLPVDEINKCLRVEGYCRRMFTRLATLPHGKLLGRQAA
;
A
#
# COMPACT_ATOMS: atom_id res chain seq x y z
N MET A 1 13.43 0.61 -8.02
CA MET A 1 12.37 -0.25 -8.57
C MET A 1 11.16 0.63 -8.86
N THR A 2 10.56 0.54 -10.04
CA THR A 2 9.40 1.37 -10.41
C THR A 2 8.14 0.50 -10.31
N LEU A 3 7.57 0.41 -9.11
CA LEU A 3 6.36 -0.36 -8.85
C LEU A 3 5.12 0.50 -9.10
N GLN A 4 4.08 -0.08 -9.71
CA GLN A 4 2.82 0.61 -9.95
C GLN A 4 1.62 -0.30 -9.77
N TYR A 5 0.66 0.14 -8.96
CA TYR A 5 -0.64 -0.48 -8.82
C TYR A 5 -1.59 -0.08 -9.95
N GLN A 6 -2.41 -1.02 -10.39
CA GLN A 6 -3.53 -0.83 -11.31
C GLN A 6 -4.76 -1.61 -10.80
N LEU A 7 -5.96 -1.06 -10.96
CA LEU A 7 -7.21 -1.76 -10.66
C LEU A 7 -7.74 -2.40 -11.95
N LYS A 8 -7.79 -3.73 -12.00
CA LYS A 8 -8.32 -4.50 -13.14
C LYS A 8 -9.30 -5.55 -12.62
N GLY A 9 -10.51 -5.59 -13.18
CA GLY A 9 -11.53 -6.57 -12.79
C GLY A 9 -11.85 -6.58 -11.29
N GLY A 10 -11.82 -5.41 -10.64
CA GLY A 10 -12.05 -5.29 -9.20
C GLY A 10 -10.86 -5.67 -8.31
N ASN A 11 -9.72 -6.10 -8.85
CA ASN A 11 -8.52 -6.46 -8.09
C ASN A 11 -7.35 -5.51 -8.33
N TYR A 12 -6.56 -5.26 -7.29
CA TYR A 12 -5.33 -4.50 -7.38
C TYR A 12 -4.20 -5.39 -7.89
N HIS A 13 -3.57 -4.95 -8.98
CA HIS A 13 -2.44 -5.59 -9.64
C HIS A 13 -1.21 -4.71 -9.48
N LEU A 14 -0.14 -5.24 -8.87
CA LEU A 14 1.14 -4.57 -8.74
C LEU A 14 2.05 -4.99 -9.88
N TYR A 15 2.43 -4.04 -10.72
CA TYR A 15 3.34 -4.24 -11.84
C TYR A 15 4.73 -3.69 -11.53
N ASP A 16 5.74 -4.39 -12.02
CA ASP A 16 7.13 -3.93 -12.00
C ASP A 16 7.50 -3.31 -13.36
N LEU A 17 7.47 -1.99 -13.42
CA LEU A 17 7.79 -1.20 -14.62
C LEU A 17 9.30 -1.10 -14.87
N SER A 18 10.16 -1.60 -13.97
CA SER A 18 11.60 -1.65 -14.23
C SER A 18 11.96 -2.75 -15.24
N SER A 19 11.08 -3.73 -15.42
CA SER A 19 11.23 -4.78 -16.43
C SER A 19 10.56 -4.38 -17.75
N PRO A 20 11.17 -4.70 -18.92
CA PRO A 20 10.52 -4.49 -20.21
C PRO A 20 9.17 -5.23 -20.27
N ALA A 21 8.20 -4.65 -20.96
CA ALA A 21 6.95 -5.33 -21.25
C ALA A 21 7.22 -6.64 -22.02
N SER A 22 6.45 -7.68 -21.71
CA SER A 22 6.52 -8.96 -22.42
C SER A 22 6.26 -8.75 -23.90
N LYS A 23 7.11 -9.32 -24.76
CA LYS A 23 6.91 -9.26 -26.22
C LYS A 23 5.66 -10.01 -26.70
N VAL A 24 5.13 -10.93 -25.90
CA VAL A 24 3.97 -11.77 -26.24
C VAL A 24 2.67 -11.15 -25.76
N THR A 25 2.65 -10.63 -24.53
CA THR A 25 1.41 -10.11 -23.91
C THR A 25 1.36 -8.59 -23.83
N GLY A 26 2.46 -7.89 -24.07
CA GLY A 26 2.57 -6.44 -23.90
C GLY A 26 2.52 -5.95 -22.45
N GLU A 27 2.37 -6.85 -21.47
CA GLU A 27 2.27 -6.47 -20.06
C GLU A 27 3.62 -6.51 -19.33
N HIS A 28 3.80 -5.62 -18.36
CA HIS A 28 4.92 -5.68 -17.41
C HIS A 28 4.76 -6.86 -16.44
N ARG A 29 5.84 -7.24 -15.77
CA ARG A 29 5.82 -8.33 -14.80
C ARG A 29 4.83 -8.05 -13.66
N LEU A 30 3.81 -8.89 -13.54
CA LEU A 30 2.89 -8.89 -12.41
C LEU A 30 3.60 -9.45 -11.16
N ARG A 31 3.61 -8.69 -10.07
CA ARG A 31 4.24 -9.05 -8.79
C ARG A 31 3.24 -9.52 -7.74
N LEU A 32 2.03 -8.96 -7.77
CA LEU A 32 0.97 -9.24 -6.80
C LEU A 32 -0.39 -8.97 -7.45
N SER A 33 -1.35 -9.83 -7.21
CA SER A 33 -2.78 -9.55 -7.43
C SER A 33 -3.52 -9.78 -6.11
N THR A 34 -4.34 -8.83 -5.69
CA THR A 34 -5.07 -8.91 -4.42
C THR A 34 -6.35 -8.08 -4.45
N ASP A 35 -7.36 -8.53 -3.71
CA ASP A 35 -8.63 -7.82 -3.60
C ASP A 35 -8.44 -6.46 -2.92
N THR A 36 -7.71 -6.35 -1.81
CA THR A 36 -7.44 -5.08 -1.14
C THR A 36 -5.96 -4.89 -0.89
N VAL A 37 -5.54 -3.64 -0.73
CA VAL A 37 -4.14 -3.31 -0.45
C VAL A 37 -4.04 -2.71 0.95
N ALA A 38 -3.02 -3.14 1.68
CA ALA A 38 -2.57 -2.49 2.90
C ALA A 38 -1.23 -1.80 2.68
N ILE A 39 -1.04 -0.69 3.38
CA ILE A 39 0.18 0.13 3.38
C ILE A 39 0.61 0.30 4.83
N ALA A 40 1.85 -0.07 5.14
CA ALA A 40 2.47 0.13 6.43
C ALA A 40 3.52 1.23 6.36
N PHE A 41 3.43 2.20 7.26
CA PHE A 41 4.29 3.39 7.28
C PHE A 41 4.40 3.97 8.68
N ASP A 42 5.37 4.85 8.89
CA ASP A 42 5.53 5.61 10.13
C ASP A 42 4.57 6.80 10.19
N ALA A 43 3.79 6.94 11.26
CA ALA A 43 2.81 8.02 11.38
C ALA A 43 3.47 9.40 11.45
N SER A 44 4.64 9.50 12.09
CA SER A 44 5.37 10.74 12.29
C SER A 44 6.04 11.26 11.01
N THR A 45 6.67 10.39 10.22
CA THR A 45 7.43 10.76 9.02
C THR A 45 6.65 10.53 7.72
N GLY A 46 5.70 9.58 7.72
CA GLY A 46 5.07 9.07 6.53
C GLY A 46 5.97 8.12 5.71
N ALA A 47 7.09 7.66 6.28
CA ALA A 47 8.02 6.75 5.64
C ALA A 47 7.33 5.40 5.37
N LEU A 48 7.29 5.00 4.10
CA LEU A 48 6.71 3.72 3.67
C LEU A 48 7.67 2.59 4.03
N HIS A 49 7.17 1.58 4.76
CA HIS A 49 7.92 0.36 5.06
C HIS A 49 7.55 -0.78 4.12
N GLU A 50 6.27 -1.11 4.06
CA GLU A 50 5.77 -2.29 3.35
C GLU A 50 4.38 -2.05 2.79
N HIS A 51 4.04 -2.74 1.70
CA HIS A 51 2.71 -2.67 1.09
C HIS A 51 2.36 -3.97 0.38
N GLY A 52 1.06 -4.27 0.27
CA GLY A 52 0.59 -5.49 -0.41
C GLY A 52 -0.65 -6.10 0.21
N ASN A 53 -0.71 -7.43 0.22
CA ASN A 53 -1.85 -8.16 0.78
C ASN A 53 -2.00 -7.84 2.28
N PRO A 54 -3.19 -7.44 2.76
CA PRO A 54 -3.42 -7.03 4.14
C PRO A 54 -2.93 -8.03 5.18
N ALA A 55 -3.19 -9.32 5.00
CA ALA A 55 -2.77 -10.34 5.97
C ALA A 55 -1.25 -10.38 6.12
N ARG A 56 -0.50 -10.28 5.01
CA ARG A 56 0.96 -10.22 5.02
C ARG A 56 1.47 -8.95 5.70
N ILE A 57 0.86 -7.81 5.42
CA ILE A 57 1.30 -6.52 5.98
C ILE A 57 1.01 -6.42 7.48
N HIS A 58 -0.14 -6.91 7.94
CA HIS A 58 -0.43 -6.98 9.38
C HIS A 58 0.51 -7.94 10.12
N SER A 59 0.83 -9.10 9.52
CA SER A 59 1.81 -10.04 10.08
C SER A 59 3.21 -9.44 10.17
N TRP A 60 3.64 -8.77 9.10
CA TRP A 60 4.90 -8.01 9.08
C TRP A 60 4.92 -6.95 10.18
N ALA A 61 3.88 -6.12 10.28
CA ALA A 61 3.82 -5.03 11.26
C ALA A 61 3.87 -5.56 12.69
N THR A 62 3.18 -6.66 12.98
CA THR A 62 3.22 -7.31 14.30
C THR A 62 4.63 -7.74 14.66
N THR A 63 5.35 -8.36 13.71
CA THR A 63 6.73 -8.79 13.89
C THR A 63 7.69 -7.61 14.04
N ALA A 64 7.53 -6.57 13.22
CA ALA A 64 8.34 -5.35 13.24
C ALA A 64 8.21 -4.63 14.59
N ARG A 65 6.97 -4.38 15.04
CA ARG A 65 6.69 -3.78 16.35
C ARG A 65 7.28 -4.61 17.49
N ARG A 66 7.13 -5.93 17.45
CA ARG A 66 7.71 -6.83 18.48
C ARG A 66 9.24 -6.69 18.55
N ARG A 67 9.93 -6.66 17.40
CA ARG A 67 11.38 -6.49 17.32
C ARG A 67 11.84 -5.14 17.88
N LEU A 68 11.16 -4.05 17.49
CA LEU A 68 11.46 -2.71 17.98
C LEU A 68 11.28 -2.59 19.50
N ARG A 69 10.20 -3.18 20.04
CA ARG A 69 9.99 -3.23 21.50
C ARG A 69 11.08 -4.01 22.22
N ALA A 70 11.52 -5.14 21.66
CA ALA A 70 12.61 -5.93 22.22
C ALA A 70 13.95 -5.17 22.21
N ALA A 71 14.14 -4.27 21.25
CA ALA A 71 15.31 -3.40 21.15
C ALA A 71 15.21 -2.12 22.02
N GLY A 72 14.11 -1.91 22.75
CA GLY A 72 13.88 -0.71 23.56
C GLY A 72 13.32 0.49 22.79
N SER A 73 13.10 0.38 21.49
CA SER A 73 12.56 1.44 20.63
C SER A 73 11.02 1.47 20.66
N LEU A 74 10.44 1.77 21.83
CA LEU A 74 8.98 1.79 22.03
C LEU A 74 8.28 2.81 21.13
N ASP A 75 8.84 4.00 20.97
CA ASP A 75 8.23 5.07 20.17
C ASP A 75 8.14 4.67 18.70
N SER A 76 9.23 4.15 18.12
CA SER A 76 9.23 3.63 16.75
C SER A 76 8.24 2.46 16.57
N ALA A 77 8.09 1.60 17.57
CA ALA A 77 7.12 0.51 17.50
C ALA A 77 5.67 1.03 17.50
N ASN A 78 5.40 2.12 18.22
CA ASN A 78 4.08 2.73 18.28
C ASN A 78 3.79 3.63 17.07
N ASP A 79 4.84 4.12 16.40
CA ASP A 79 4.74 4.96 15.21
C ASP A 79 4.32 4.19 13.96
N ILE A 80 4.59 2.88 13.88
CA ILE A 80 4.16 2.05 12.76
C ILE A 80 2.63 1.99 12.71
N VAL A 81 2.05 2.47 11.61
CA VAL A 81 0.62 2.40 11.27
C VAL A 81 0.43 1.50 10.06
N VAL A 82 -0.68 0.76 10.04
CA VAL A 82 -1.13 -0.01 8.86
C VAL A 82 -2.51 0.48 8.48
N VAL A 83 -2.65 0.95 7.25
CA VAL A 83 -3.93 1.32 6.65
C VAL A 83 -4.28 0.29 5.60
N SER A 84 -5.50 -0.24 5.66
CA SER A 84 -6.03 -1.19 4.67
C SER A 84 -7.44 -0.79 4.26
N GLY A 85 -7.82 -1.14 3.02
CA GLY A 85 -9.17 -0.91 2.53
C GLY A 85 -9.23 -0.69 1.02
N PRO A 86 -10.41 -0.31 0.50
CA PRO A 86 -10.60 0.08 -0.89
C PRO A 86 -9.99 1.45 -1.17
N LEU A 87 -8.66 1.56 -1.08
CA LEU A 87 -7.92 2.80 -1.31
C LEU A 87 -7.88 3.12 -2.81
N PRO A 88 -7.99 4.39 -3.22
CA PRO A 88 -7.74 4.79 -4.60
C PRO A 88 -6.37 4.35 -5.09
N VAL A 89 -6.31 3.84 -6.33
CA VAL A 89 -5.05 3.43 -6.96
C VAL A 89 -4.07 4.60 -7.06
N ASP A 90 -4.55 5.81 -7.30
CA ASP A 90 -3.71 6.99 -7.37
C ASP A 90 -3.10 7.33 -5.99
N GLU A 91 -3.87 7.24 -4.91
CA GLU A 91 -3.36 7.45 -3.54
C GLU A 91 -2.33 6.40 -3.14
N ILE A 92 -2.58 5.11 -3.45
CA ILE A 92 -1.61 4.04 -3.23
C ILE A 92 -0.31 4.36 -3.99
N ASN A 93 -0.42 4.69 -5.28
CA ASN A 93 0.75 4.98 -6.10
C ASN A 93 1.49 6.27 -5.69
N LYS A 94 0.81 7.27 -5.12
CA LYS A 94 1.45 8.45 -4.53
C LYS A 94 2.26 8.06 -3.29
N CYS A 95 1.75 7.16 -2.45
CA CYS A 95 2.49 6.63 -1.30
C CYS A 95 3.79 5.91 -1.71
N LEU A 96 3.79 5.23 -2.87
CA LEU A 96 4.98 4.55 -3.40
C LEU A 96 6.02 5.51 -4.03
N ARG A 97 5.58 6.67 -4.52
CA ARG A 97 6.43 7.58 -5.32
C ARG A 97 6.91 8.82 -4.57
N VAL A 98 6.13 9.29 -3.60
CA VAL A 98 6.38 10.53 -2.88
C VAL A 98 6.69 10.21 -1.43
N GLU A 99 7.92 10.48 -1.03
CA GLU A 99 8.37 10.29 0.35
C GLU A 99 7.51 11.12 1.32
N GLY A 100 7.11 10.50 2.43
CA GLY A 100 6.26 11.13 3.44
C GLY A 100 4.78 11.29 3.06
N TYR A 101 4.37 10.95 1.83
CA TYR A 101 2.99 11.13 1.39
C TYR A 101 1.98 10.32 2.21
N CYS A 102 2.39 9.16 2.73
CA CYS A 102 1.55 8.30 3.56
C CYS A 102 0.95 9.06 4.75
N ARG A 103 1.72 9.99 5.35
CA ARG A 103 1.24 10.84 6.45
C ARG A 103 0.10 11.76 6.00
N ARG A 104 0.22 12.39 4.83
CA ARG A 104 -0.81 13.26 4.27
C ARG A 104 -2.04 12.48 3.81
N MET A 105 -1.86 11.25 3.33
CA MET A 105 -2.96 10.34 3.04
C MET A 105 -3.69 9.97 4.33
N PHE A 106 -2.94 9.62 5.39
CA PHE A 106 -3.50 9.19 6.68
C PHE A 106 -4.38 10.25 7.33
N THR A 107 -3.95 11.52 7.35
CA THR A 107 -4.76 12.62 7.90
C THR A 107 -6.06 12.88 7.14
N ARG A 108 -6.14 12.46 5.87
CA ARG A 108 -7.30 12.67 4.99
C ARG A 108 -8.08 11.38 4.72
N LEU A 109 -7.75 10.28 5.39
CA LEU A 109 -8.29 8.95 5.11
C LEU A 109 -9.84 8.94 5.10
N ALA A 110 -10.47 9.64 6.05
CA ALA A 110 -11.93 9.76 6.13
C ALA A 110 -12.58 10.48 4.94
N THR A 111 -11.82 11.31 4.23
CA THR A 111 -12.31 12.11 3.09
C THR A 111 -11.98 11.48 1.74
N LEU A 112 -11.22 10.39 1.71
CA LEU A 112 -10.82 9.78 0.45
C LEU A 112 -12.00 9.07 -0.21
N PRO A 113 -12.13 9.18 -1.54
CA PRO A 113 -13.06 8.35 -2.29
C PRO A 113 -12.62 6.90 -2.12
N HIS A 114 -13.44 6.06 -1.52
CA HIS A 114 -13.07 4.66 -1.27
C HIS A 114 -13.22 3.86 -2.55
N GLY A 115 -12.27 3.96 -3.48
CA GLY A 115 -12.39 3.68 -4.92
C GLY A 115 -13.21 2.45 -5.35
N LYS A 116 -13.21 1.34 -4.59
CA LYS A 116 -14.08 0.18 -4.88
C LYS A 116 -15.57 0.40 -4.55
N LEU A 117 -15.87 1.22 -3.54
CA LEU A 117 -17.23 1.54 -3.11
C LEU A 117 -17.93 2.47 -4.10
N LEU A 118 -17.21 3.34 -4.79
CA LEU A 118 -17.78 4.22 -5.82
C LEU A 118 -18.25 3.44 -7.05
N GLY A 119 -17.53 2.38 -7.44
CA GLY A 119 -17.95 1.49 -8.53
C GLY A 119 -19.16 0.61 -8.19
N ARG A 120 -19.51 0.46 -6.90
CA ARG A 120 -20.66 -0.35 -6.45
C ARG A 120 -21.96 0.44 -6.33
N GLN A 121 -21.93 1.77 -6.39
CA GLN A 121 -23.12 2.62 -6.34
C GLN A 121 -23.72 2.94 -7.72
N ALA A 122 -23.13 2.43 -8.80
CA ALA A 122 -23.69 2.47 -10.15
C ALA A 122 -24.23 1.08 -10.53
N ALA A 123 -25.31 0.65 -9.88
CA ALA A 123 -26.13 -0.50 -10.27
C ALA A 123 -27.57 -0.27 -9.79
#